data_AF-C6BVG0-F1
#
_entry.id   AF-C6BVG0-F1
#
_cell.length_a   1.000
_cell.length_b   1.000
_cell.length_c   1.000
_cell.angle_alpha   90.00
_cell.angle_beta   90.00
_cell.angle_gamma   90.00
#
_symmetry.space_group_name_H-M   'P 1'
#
loop_
_entity.id
_entity.type
_entity.pdbx_description
1 polymer ?
#
loop_
_entity_poly.entity_id
_entity_poly.type
_entity_poly.pdbx_seq_one_letter_code
_entity_poly.pdbx_strand_id
1 'polypeptide(L)'
;MVSPISNQDSSVGSPAAAPTEAPTAAVSTASVAKVGQVADKGGQSRGDNLDLSDDAKNLSKHQQNPLQLADGQYSVIAEMPEGATAEPMASVTTQSGRTLTIAKVMFAGGQNDTFGGDHYGFQANVFKPDGKLEYSFILKKDTILSENEDGSLNVSDYTKGAETDGDDIIISQEGKDVSGGKGNDTIVDLYSEKNRNGQDGKSSTIDGGDGDDTIIVKGEMYNKTVTTGAGDDTVQVEGRVYHSDINTGEGNDTIKVDGRISSSNITMGDGDDTIIAYHSGISSNIKTGDGDDTVSIGGLNGSLDTGAGDDTIEASVVAGNIKTGAGDDTLKVADHIGASVDMGAGDDVIAAKDADAIYAHIDTGSGNDSVRVMDTSYSTINLGSGNDSLTGRLIMHNTRINGGDGNDSFKSIASVLDSFIDMGAGDDMVSIAGDLANSLLAMGEGDEDSVFIGGSVSRSSSISGVKAGNLWIMGKRVDEIE
;
A
#
# COMPACT_ATOMS: atom_id res chain seq x y z
N MET A 1 -31.65 -55.62 49.90
CA MET A 1 -31.39 -57.08 50.02
C MET A 1 -31.03 -57.62 48.63
N VAL A 2 -30.15 -58.62 48.55
CA VAL A 2 -30.06 -59.65 47.49
C VAL A 2 -30.23 -59.18 46.02
N SER A 3 -29.11 -58.96 45.33
CA SER A 3 -28.91 -59.40 43.92
C SER A 3 -28.71 -60.93 43.90
N PRO A 4 -28.85 -61.69 42.79
CA PRO A 4 -27.99 -61.63 41.58
C PRO A 4 -28.83 -61.78 40.27
N ILE A 5 -28.41 -62.14 39.04
CA ILE A 5 -27.36 -63.01 38.42
C ILE A 5 -27.07 -62.41 37.00
N SER A 6 -25.82 -62.15 36.55
CA SER A 6 -24.89 -63.03 35.77
C SER A 6 -25.48 -63.54 34.41
N ASN A 7 -24.75 -63.78 33.31
CA ASN A 7 -23.30 -63.83 33.01
C ASN A 7 -23.11 -63.64 31.47
N GLN A 8 -21.92 -63.46 30.89
CA GLN A 8 -20.55 -63.37 31.44
C GLN A 8 -19.84 -62.14 30.77
N ASP A 9 -18.63 -62.07 30.19
CA ASP A 9 -17.49 -63.01 30.01
C ASP A 9 -16.14 -62.28 30.15
N SER A 10 -15.05 -63.00 29.90
CA SER A 10 -13.64 -62.64 30.07
C SER A 10 -12.99 -62.06 28.80
N SER A 11 -12.03 -61.12 28.79
CA SER A 11 -11.03 -60.59 29.75
C SER A 11 -9.62 -61.25 29.70
N VAL A 12 -8.61 -60.54 30.24
CA VAL A 12 -7.13 -60.74 30.17
C VAL A 12 -6.46 -60.11 28.93
N GLY A 13 -5.42 -59.27 29.04
CA GLY A 13 -4.78 -58.66 30.23
C GLY A 13 -3.53 -57.81 29.90
N SER A 14 -3.17 -56.86 30.77
CA SER A 14 -1.99 -55.95 30.69
C SER A 14 -0.83 -56.46 31.61
N PRO A 15 0.38 -55.83 31.73
CA PRO A 15 0.88 -54.55 31.18
C PRO A 15 2.38 -54.46 30.75
N ALA A 16 2.79 -53.24 30.33
CA ALA A 16 4.09 -52.55 30.60
C ALA A 16 5.29 -52.54 29.61
N ALA A 17 5.91 -51.34 29.52
CA ALA A 17 7.31 -50.98 29.21
C ALA A 17 7.86 -50.96 27.74
N ALA A 18 7.70 -49.82 27.05
CA ALA A 18 8.71 -48.86 26.51
C ALA A 18 10.16 -49.29 26.11
N PRO A 19 10.92 -48.45 25.36
CA PRO A 19 10.59 -47.61 24.18
C PRO A 19 11.66 -47.61 23.05
N THR A 20 11.31 -47.29 21.80
CA THR A 20 12.31 -47.01 20.71
C THR A 20 11.84 -46.05 19.62
N GLU A 21 12.59 -44.95 19.46
CA GLU A 21 13.01 -44.27 18.21
C GLU A 21 11.98 -43.63 17.26
N ALA A 22 12.44 -42.56 16.58
CA ALA A 22 11.69 -41.71 15.67
C ALA A 22 12.25 -41.81 14.23
N PRO A 23 11.45 -41.56 13.17
CA PRO A 23 11.93 -41.57 11.79
C PRO A 23 12.77 -40.31 11.50
N THR A 24 14.06 -40.51 11.23
CA THR A 24 14.97 -39.45 10.76
C THR A 24 14.75 -39.10 9.28
N ALA A 25 15.15 -37.89 8.88
CA ALA A 25 14.98 -37.35 7.53
C ALA A 25 15.49 -38.27 6.40
N ALA A 26 14.73 -38.34 5.30
CA ALA A 26 15.13 -39.03 4.09
C ALA A 26 15.90 -38.08 3.16
N VAL A 27 17.23 -38.20 3.16
CA VAL A 27 18.10 -37.47 2.21
C VAL A 27 17.89 -38.04 0.80
N SER A 28 17.52 -37.18 -0.16
CA SER A 28 17.39 -37.50 -1.58
C SER A 28 18.77 -37.66 -2.24
N THR A 29 19.44 -38.79 -1.99
CA THR A 29 20.70 -39.11 -2.69
C THR A 29 20.44 -39.32 -4.19
N ALA A 30 20.82 -38.33 -5.00
CA ALA A 30 20.75 -38.43 -6.46
C ALA A 30 21.47 -39.70 -6.95
N SER A 31 20.79 -40.52 -7.74
CA SER A 31 21.28 -41.85 -8.10
C SER A 31 22.37 -41.76 -9.17
N VAL A 32 23.64 -41.82 -8.76
CA VAL A 32 24.77 -41.97 -9.67
C VAL A 32 24.55 -43.19 -10.58
N ALA A 33 24.59 -42.98 -11.89
CA ALA A 33 24.24 -43.99 -12.86
C ALA A 33 25.13 -45.25 -12.75
N LYS A 34 24.50 -46.43 -12.71
CA LYS A 34 25.22 -47.70 -12.74
C LYS A 34 25.87 -47.90 -14.11
N VAL A 35 27.19 -47.74 -14.18
CA VAL A 35 28.00 -48.16 -15.33
C VAL A 35 27.91 -49.68 -15.46
N GLY A 36 27.07 -50.16 -16.37
CA GLY A 36 27.03 -51.57 -16.76
C GLY A 36 28.27 -51.93 -17.57
N GLN A 37 28.94 -53.03 -17.21
CA GLN A 37 30.05 -53.54 -18.01
C GLN A 37 29.55 -54.05 -19.37
N VAL A 38 29.84 -53.32 -20.44
CA VAL A 38 29.63 -53.77 -21.81
C VAL A 38 30.90 -54.49 -22.28
N ALA A 39 30.77 -55.76 -22.68
CA ALA A 39 31.89 -56.54 -23.19
C ALA A 39 32.29 -56.09 -24.61
N ASP A 40 33.59 -55.88 -24.85
CA ASP A 40 34.10 -55.43 -26.14
C ASP A 40 33.79 -56.43 -27.27
N LYS A 41 33.07 -55.93 -28.28
CA LYS A 41 32.97 -56.51 -29.63
C LYS A 41 32.95 -55.45 -30.72
N GLY A 42 34.04 -54.70 -30.82
CA GLY A 42 34.60 -54.29 -32.11
C GLY A 42 33.78 -53.40 -33.05
N GLY A 43 34.20 -52.13 -33.15
CA GLY A 43 34.42 -51.54 -34.48
C GLY A 43 33.23 -50.87 -35.18
N GLN A 44 32.44 -50.05 -34.49
CA GLN A 44 31.79 -48.90 -35.13
C GLN A 44 31.59 -47.76 -34.12
N SER A 45 31.87 -46.52 -34.54
CA SER A 45 31.56 -45.35 -33.73
C SER A 45 30.04 -45.19 -33.64
N ARG A 46 29.51 -45.24 -32.42
CA ARG A 46 28.20 -44.73 -32.05
C ARG A 46 28.45 -43.61 -31.06
N GLY A 47 28.01 -42.40 -31.39
CA GLY A 47 27.91 -41.34 -30.38
C GLY A 47 26.75 -41.67 -29.45
N ASP A 48 26.99 -41.62 -28.13
CA ASP A 48 25.92 -41.74 -27.16
C ASP A 48 25.06 -40.48 -27.21
N ASN A 49 23.80 -40.64 -27.62
CA ASN A 49 22.84 -39.53 -27.68
C ASN A 49 22.27 -39.28 -26.28
N LEU A 50 23.03 -38.56 -25.45
CA LEU A 50 22.64 -38.13 -24.12
C LEU A 50 21.49 -37.11 -24.21
N ASP A 51 20.26 -37.60 -24.02
CA ASP A 51 19.08 -36.77 -23.87
C ASP A 51 19.03 -36.26 -22.42
N LEU A 52 19.37 -34.99 -22.22
CA LEU A 52 19.38 -34.33 -20.92
C LEU A 52 17.94 -34.01 -20.48
N SER A 53 17.59 -34.13 -19.19
CA SER A 53 16.33 -33.55 -18.70
C SER A 53 16.35 -32.03 -18.87
N ASP A 54 15.18 -31.39 -18.94
CA ASP A 54 15.14 -29.93 -19.15
C ASP A 54 15.72 -29.17 -17.95
N ASP A 55 15.60 -29.71 -16.73
CA ASP A 55 16.36 -29.27 -15.55
C ASP A 55 17.88 -29.36 -15.77
N ALA A 56 18.39 -30.45 -16.34
CA ALA A 56 19.81 -30.58 -16.67
C ALA A 56 20.25 -29.68 -17.84
N LYS A 57 19.34 -29.32 -18.76
CA LYS A 57 19.58 -28.31 -19.81
C LYS A 57 19.63 -26.89 -19.21
N ASN A 58 18.82 -26.60 -18.20
CA ASN A 58 18.84 -25.33 -17.47
C ASN A 58 20.08 -25.22 -16.56
N LEU A 59 20.41 -26.27 -15.81
CA LEU A 59 21.65 -26.36 -15.03
C LEU A 59 22.90 -26.27 -15.93
N SER A 60 22.81 -26.72 -17.18
CA SER A 60 23.86 -26.53 -18.20
C SER A 60 24.00 -25.10 -18.73
N LYS A 61 23.11 -24.17 -18.38
CA LYS A 61 23.30 -22.72 -18.61
C LYS A 61 24.08 -22.10 -17.45
N HIS A 62 23.73 -22.46 -16.22
CA HIS A 62 24.34 -21.92 -15.00
C HIS A 62 25.55 -22.73 -14.55
N GLN A 63 26.70 -22.62 -15.24
CA GLN A 63 28.01 -22.63 -14.56
C GLN A 63 29.23 -22.24 -15.42
N GLN A 64 30.23 -21.67 -14.73
CA GLN A 64 31.66 -21.65 -15.09
C GLN A 64 32.07 -20.86 -16.36
N ASN A 65 31.71 -19.57 -16.45
CA ASN A 65 32.53 -18.58 -17.17
C ASN A 65 32.66 -17.29 -16.35
N PRO A 66 33.87 -16.74 -16.14
CA PRO A 66 34.04 -15.43 -15.52
C PRO A 66 33.60 -14.33 -16.49
N LEU A 67 32.69 -13.45 -16.05
CA LEU A 67 32.37 -12.14 -16.66
C LEU A 67 32.41 -12.12 -18.20
N GLN A 68 31.40 -12.71 -18.85
CA GLN A 68 31.16 -12.50 -20.28
C GLN A 68 30.56 -11.10 -20.54
N LEU A 69 31.34 -10.06 -20.25
CA LEU A 69 31.09 -8.72 -20.77
C LEU A 69 31.10 -8.81 -22.31
N ALA A 70 29.97 -8.53 -22.94
CA ALA A 70 29.84 -8.63 -24.40
C ALA A 70 30.90 -7.77 -25.10
N ASP A 71 31.57 -8.39 -26.09
CA ASP A 71 32.89 -7.98 -26.59
C ASP A 71 32.96 -6.48 -26.95
N GLY A 72 33.65 -5.70 -26.10
CA GLY A 72 34.01 -4.31 -26.37
C GLY A 72 33.08 -3.19 -25.87
N GLN A 73 32.08 -3.44 -25.02
CA GLN A 73 31.16 -2.36 -24.54
C GLN A 73 31.35 -1.92 -23.08
N TYR A 74 31.70 -2.83 -22.17
CA TYR A 74 31.86 -2.55 -20.75
C TYR A 74 33.35 -2.46 -20.37
N SER A 75 33.77 -1.36 -19.75
CA SER A 75 35.13 -1.22 -19.20
C SER A 75 35.17 -1.65 -17.73
N VAL A 76 36.34 -2.06 -17.25
CA VAL A 76 36.59 -2.19 -15.80
C VAL A 76 36.69 -0.80 -15.16
N ILE A 77 37.24 0.18 -15.91
CA ILE A 77 37.31 1.59 -15.53
C ILE A 77 36.93 2.43 -16.75
N ALA A 78 35.73 3.01 -16.76
CA ALA A 78 35.35 4.02 -17.74
C ALA A 78 35.88 5.39 -17.29
N GLU A 79 36.83 5.95 -18.04
CA GLU A 79 37.23 7.35 -17.86
C GLU A 79 36.07 8.26 -18.26
N MET A 80 35.72 9.24 -17.41
CA MET A 80 34.74 10.26 -17.76
C MET A 80 35.26 11.07 -18.97
N PRO A 81 34.43 11.34 -19.99
CA PRO A 81 34.83 12.18 -21.12
C PRO A 81 35.33 13.56 -20.68
N GLU A 82 36.37 14.07 -21.35
CA GLU A 82 36.96 15.37 -20.99
C GLU A 82 35.94 16.50 -21.13
N GLY A 83 35.74 17.27 -20.05
CA GLY A 83 34.74 18.34 -19.98
C GLY A 83 33.31 17.87 -19.61
N ALA A 84 33.13 16.60 -19.25
CA ALA A 84 31.89 16.11 -18.67
C ALA A 84 31.82 16.33 -17.13
N THR A 85 30.60 16.28 -16.61
CA THR A 85 30.26 16.27 -15.18
C THR A 85 29.22 15.18 -14.92
N ALA A 86 29.24 14.56 -13.75
CA ALA A 86 28.27 13.55 -13.36
C ALA A 86 27.33 14.04 -12.24
N GLU A 87 26.03 13.84 -12.43
CA GLU A 87 24.97 14.11 -11.44
C GLU A 87 24.47 12.78 -10.87
N PRO A 88 24.62 12.51 -9.56
CA PRO A 88 24.13 11.27 -8.95
C PRO A 88 22.63 11.10 -9.16
N MET A 89 22.21 9.91 -9.62
CA MET A 89 20.82 9.55 -9.82
C MET A 89 20.40 8.52 -8.77
N ALA A 90 20.84 7.27 -8.87
CA ALA A 90 20.46 6.20 -7.96
C ALA A 90 21.67 5.59 -7.25
N SER A 91 21.41 4.94 -6.11
CA SER A 91 22.39 4.11 -5.40
C SER A 91 21.65 2.92 -4.82
N VAL A 92 21.95 1.73 -5.32
CA VAL A 92 21.31 0.46 -4.93
C VAL A 92 22.39 -0.53 -4.49
N THR A 93 22.00 -1.64 -3.85
CA THR A 93 22.96 -2.59 -3.25
C THR A 93 22.61 -4.02 -3.65
N THR A 94 23.61 -4.81 -4.06
CA THR A 94 23.42 -6.23 -4.38
C THR A 94 23.33 -7.10 -3.12
N GLN A 95 22.83 -8.33 -3.25
CA GLN A 95 22.72 -9.31 -2.16
C GLN A 95 24.04 -9.51 -1.39
N SER A 96 25.20 -9.54 -2.06
CA SER A 96 26.52 -9.63 -1.42
C SER A 96 27.05 -8.31 -0.81
N GLY A 97 26.27 -7.23 -0.86
CA GLY A 97 26.59 -5.93 -0.28
C GLY A 97 27.42 -5.00 -1.18
N ARG A 98 27.48 -5.22 -2.49
CA ARG A 98 28.13 -4.27 -3.41
C ARG A 98 27.22 -3.08 -3.65
N THR A 99 27.73 -1.85 -3.54
CA THR A 99 26.96 -0.64 -3.87
C THR A 99 27.12 -0.30 -5.35
N LEU A 100 26.01 -0.27 -6.09
CA LEU A 100 25.93 0.21 -7.46
C LEU A 100 25.43 1.66 -7.45
N THR A 101 26.28 2.62 -7.83
CA THR A 101 25.88 4.02 -8.03
C THR A 101 25.68 4.32 -9.51
N ILE A 102 24.59 5.01 -9.83
CA ILE A 102 24.21 5.41 -11.19
C ILE A 102 24.17 6.94 -11.22
N ALA A 103 24.84 7.55 -12.20
CA ALA A 103 24.90 9.00 -12.35
C ALA A 103 24.66 9.42 -13.81
N LYS A 104 23.90 10.50 -14.02
CA LYS A 104 23.72 11.10 -15.35
C LYS A 104 25.00 11.83 -15.77
N VAL A 105 25.48 11.54 -16.98
CA VAL A 105 26.65 12.21 -17.56
C VAL A 105 26.16 13.43 -18.36
N MET A 106 26.78 14.59 -18.12
CA MET A 106 26.42 15.86 -18.75
C MET A 106 27.67 16.58 -19.29
N PHE A 107 27.50 17.36 -20.36
CA PHE A 107 28.59 18.12 -20.99
C PHE A 107 28.36 19.63 -20.91
N ALA A 108 29.44 20.39 -20.79
CA ALA A 108 29.40 21.84 -20.77
C ALA A 108 28.77 22.43 -22.05
N GLY A 109 27.61 23.07 -21.90
CA GLY A 109 26.86 23.71 -22.99
C GLY A 109 25.42 23.23 -23.18
N GLY A 110 24.97 22.21 -22.44
CA GLY A 110 23.56 21.80 -22.42
C GLY A 110 23.04 21.22 -23.74
N GLN A 111 23.92 20.66 -24.57
CA GLN A 111 23.52 19.87 -25.74
C GLN A 111 22.86 18.57 -25.26
N ASN A 112 21.67 18.25 -25.78
CA ASN A 112 20.89 17.12 -25.30
C ASN A 112 21.56 15.78 -25.67
N ASP A 113 21.97 15.03 -24.64
CA ASP A 113 21.97 13.56 -24.54
C ASP A 113 22.73 12.74 -25.62
N THR A 114 23.43 13.36 -26.58
CA THR A 114 24.05 12.68 -27.74
C THR A 114 25.47 13.14 -28.02
N PHE A 115 26.39 12.18 -28.19
CA PHE A 115 27.75 12.43 -28.67
C PHE A 115 28.19 11.32 -29.64
N GLY A 116 28.58 11.69 -30.85
CA GLY A 116 28.99 10.74 -31.90
C GLY A 116 27.87 9.91 -32.55
N GLY A 117 26.65 9.94 -32.01
CA GLY A 117 25.49 9.17 -32.48
C GLY A 117 24.97 8.14 -31.47
N ASP A 118 25.79 7.80 -30.47
CA ASP A 118 25.37 7.01 -29.30
C ASP A 118 24.84 7.95 -28.19
N HIS A 119 23.90 7.46 -27.37
CA HIS A 119 23.50 8.12 -26.13
C HIS A 119 24.54 7.84 -25.04
N TYR A 120 25.32 8.85 -24.65
CA TYR A 120 26.17 8.81 -23.45
C TYR A 120 25.36 9.37 -22.27
N GLY A 121 24.29 8.67 -21.90
CA GLY A 121 23.32 9.13 -20.89
C GLY A 121 23.82 9.00 -19.46
N PHE A 122 24.26 7.80 -19.07
CA PHE A 122 24.52 7.46 -17.67
C PHE A 122 25.81 6.65 -17.48
N GLN A 123 26.46 6.81 -16.34
CA GLN A 123 27.57 6.00 -15.86
C GLN A 123 27.14 5.21 -14.63
N ALA A 124 27.46 3.92 -14.62
CA ALA A 124 27.31 3.03 -13.49
C ALA A 124 28.68 2.72 -12.88
N ASN A 125 28.76 2.69 -11.54
CA ASN A 125 29.96 2.33 -10.78
C ASN A 125 29.59 1.32 -9.70
N VAL A 126 30.25 0.16 -9.68
CA VAL A 126 30.07 -0.88 -8.66
C VAL A 126 31.22 -0.80 -7.67
N PHE A 127 30.89 -0.68 -6.38
CA PHE A 127 31.83 -0.66 -5.27
C PHE A 127 31.64 -1.90 -4.40
N LYS A 128 32.74 -2.48 -3.91
CA LYS A 128 32.73 -3.55 -2.91
C LYS A 128 32.22 -3.06 -1.56
N PRO A 129 31.80 -3.96 -0.65
CA PRO A 129 31.50 -3.63 0.75
C PRO A 129 32.61 -2.87 1.51
N ASP A 130 33.86 -2.89 1.03
CA ASP A 130 34.99 -2.15 1.60
C ASP A 130 35.25 -0.77 0.94
N GLY A 131 34.30 -0.30 0.12
CA GLY A 131 34.33 1.00 -0.56
C GLY A 131 35.24 1.09 -1.78
N LYS A 132 35.91 0.00 -2.19
CA LYS A 132 36.74 0.01 -3.41
C LYS A 132 35.89 -0.18 -4.66
N LEU A 133 36.14 0.65 -5.67
CA LEU A 133 35.59 0.48 -7.02
C LEU A 133 36.03 -0.89 -7.59
N GLU A 134 35.07 -1.66 -8.11
CA GLU A 134 35.29 -2.94 -8.78
C GLU A 134 35.05 -2.82 -10.30
N TYR A 135 33.97 -2.14 -10.70
CA TYR A 135 33.61 -1.91 -12.11
C TYR A 135 33.13 -0.47 -12.32
N SER A 136 33.40 0.11 -13.50
CA SER A 136 32.84 1.40 -13.92
C SER A 136 32.60 1.41 -15.42
N PHE A 137 31.35 1.62 -15.82
CA PHE A 137 30.91 1.48 -17.21
C PHE A 137 29.85 2.52 -17.60
N ILE A 138 29.74 2.81 -18.89
CA ILE A 138 28.71 3.69 -19.46
C ILE A 138 27.53 2.82 -19.90
N LEU A 139 26.32 3.17 -19.46
CA LEU A 139 25.10 2.48 -19.85
C LEU A 139 24.71 2.90 -21.27
N LYS A 140 24.78 1.97 -22.23
CA LYS A 140 24.42 2.21 -23.65
C LYS A 140 23.00 1.76 -24.02
N LYS A 141 22.41 0.92 -23.19
CA LYS A 141 21.08 0.30 -23.31
C LYS A 141 20.48 0.13 -21.92
N ASP A 142 19.29 -0.44 -21.84
CA ASP A 142 18.85 -1.12 -20.63
C ASP A 142 19.90 -2.18 -20.23
N THR A 143 20.20 -2.32 -18.94
CA THR A 143 21.32 -3.16 -18.43
C THR A 143 20.86 -3.97 -17.23
N ILE A 144 21.25 -5.24 -17.17
CA ILE A 144 21.02 -6.15 -16.03
C ILE A 144 22.34 -6.51 -15.36
N LEU A 145 22.31 -6.65 -14.04
CA LEU A 145 23.39 -7.15 -13.20
C LEU A 145 22.83 -8.28 -12.32
N SER A 146 23.48 -9.44 -12.29
CA SER A 146 23.05 -10.60 -11.50
C SER A 146 24.19 -11.20 -10.70
N GLU A 147 23.95 -11.69 -9.49
CA GLU A 147 24.98 -12.34 -8.67
C GLU A 147 24.84 -13.86 -8.68
N ASN A 148 25.90 -14.56 -9.12
CA ASN A 148 25.96 -16.02 -9.09
C ASN A 148 26.11 -16.54 -7.65
N GLU A 149 25.78 -17.82 -7.40
CA GLU A 149 25.95 -18.50 -6.10
C GLU A 149 27.34 -18.35 -5.44
N ASP A 150 28.39 -18.06 -6.21
CA ASP A 150 29.76 -17.86 -5.73
C ASP A 150 30.10 -16.39 -5.40
N GLY A 151 29.14 -15.48 -5.50
CA GLY A 151 29.30 -14.04 -5.27
C GLY A 151 30.01 -13.30 -6.41
N SER A 152 30.16 -13.91 -7.59
CA SER A 152 30.61 -13.22 -8.79
C SER A 152 29.44 -12.50 -9.48
N LEU A 153 29.70 -11.26 -9.93
CA LEU A 153 28.72 -10.38 -10.56
C LEU A 153 28.77 -10.53 -12.09
N ASN A 154 27.63 -10.81 -12.70
CA ASN A 154 27.41 -10.71 -14.14
C ASN A 154 26.93 -9.28 -14.48
N VAL A 155 27.24 -8.77 -15.68
CA VAL A 155 26.71 -7.49 -16.19
C VAL A 155 26.52 -7.61 -17.70
N SER A 156 25.32 -7.31 -18.20
CA SER A 156 24.99 -7.40 -19.64
C SER A 156 23.89 -6.43 -20.07
N ASP A 157 23.75 -6.22 -21.39
CA ASP A 157 22.56 -5.59 -21.96
C ASP A 157 21.31 -6.39 -21.53
N TYR A 158 20.27 -5.70 -21.04
CA TYR A 158 19.01 -6.35 -20.67
C TYR A 158 18.14 -6.65 -21.90
N THR A 159 17.48 -7.81 -21.88
CA THR A 159 16.41 -8.19 -22.81
C THR A 159 15.41 -9.09 -22.06
N LYS A 160 14.11 -8.79 -22.06
CA LYS A 160 13.11 -9.59 -21.32
C LYS A 160 13.20 -11.08 -21.68
N GLY A 161 13.34 -11.94 -20.69
CA GLY A 161 13.77 -13.34 -20.81
C GLY A 161 15.27 -13.58 -20.55
N ALA A 162 15.96 -12.66 -19.87
CA ALA A 162 17.37 -12.77 -19.45
C ALA A 162 17.57 -12.62 -17.92
N GLU A 163 16.46 -12.55 -17.19
CA GLU A 163 16.34 -12.56 -15.73
C GLU A 163 16.85 -13.91 -15.17
N THR A 164 17.17 -13.93 -13.88
CA THR A 164 17.55 -15.16 -13.17
C THR A 164 16.45 -15.66 -12.21
N ASP A 165 16.83 -16.52 -11.27
CA ASP A 165 15.96 -17.09 -10.23
C ASP A 165 16.38 -16.54 -8.83
N GLY A 166 17.04 -15.37 -8.79
CA GLY A 166 17.45 -14.66 -7.59
C GLY A 166 17.95 -13.23 -7.89
N ASP A 167 18.06 -12.42 -6.83
CA ASP A 167 18.18 -10.96 -6.78
C ASP A 167 19.00 -10.30 -7.93
N ASP A 168 18.29 -9.84 -8.96
CA ASP A 168 18.79 -9.11 -10.11
C ASP A 168 18.64 -7.57 -9.93
N ILE A 169 19.55 -6.80 -10.54
CA ILE A 169 19.43 -5.34 -10.61
C ILE A 169 19.35 -4.89 -12.06
N ILE A 170 18.24 -4.25 -12.43
CA ILE A 170 17.93 -3.81 -13.78
C ILE A 170 17.88 -2.30 -13.85
N ILE A 171 18.52 -1.73 -14.87
CA ILE A 171 18.55 -0.30 -15.13
C ILE A 171 17.86 -0.05 -16.47
N SER A 172 16.64 0.50 -16.43
CA SER A 172 15.90 0.95 -17.62
C SER A 172 16.34 2.36 -18.01
N GLN A 173 16.57 2.58 -19.31
CA GLN A 173 16.75 3.92 -19.89
C GLN A 173 16.18 4.08 -21.31
N GLU A 174 15.77 3.00 -21.98
CA GLU A 174 15.19 3.03 -23.32
C GLU A 174 13.65 3.02 -23.33
N GLY A 175 13.01 2.96 -22.16
CA GLY A 175 11.55 2.95 -22.04
C GLY A 175 10.91 1.70 -22.63
N LYS A 176 11.55 0.53 -22.45
CA LYS A 176 11.00 -0.78 -22.83
C LYS A 176 10.28 -1.44 -21.65
N ASP A 177 9.63 -2.55 -21.94
CA ASP A 177 9.03 -3.40 -20.92
C ASP A 177 10.14 -4.17 -20.19
N VAL A 178 10.13 -4.10 -18.86
CA VAL A 178 11.10 -4.77 -17.98
C VAL A 178 10.41 -5.83 -17.11
N SER A 179 11.18 -6.77 -16.56
CA SER A 179 10.79 -7.75 -15.53
C SER A 179 11.93 -7.85 -14.54
N GLY A 180 11.63 -7.97 -13.24
CA GLY A 180 12.57 -8.51 -12.25
C GLY A 180 12.83 -9.98 -12.56
N GLY A 181 11.82 -10.83 -12.36
CA GLY A 181 11.87 -12.26 -12.67
C GLY A 181 11.40 -13.13 -11.51
N LYS A 182 12.35 -13.59 -10.70
CA LYS A 182 12.12 -14.14 -9.35
C LYS A 182 13.35 -13.84 -8.50
N GLY A 183 13.13 -13.60 -7.22
CA GLY A 183 14.15 -13.05 -6.33
C GLY A 183 13.72 -11.66 -5.88
N ASN A 184 14.51 -11.05 -4.99
CA ASN A 184 14.20 -9.72 -4.49
C ASN A 184 14.89 -8.70 -5.40
N ASP A 185 14.25 -8.36 -6.51
CA ASP A 185 14.86 -7.67 -7.64
C ASP A 185 14.79 -6.14 -7.47
N THR A 186 15.69 -5.42 -8.13
CA THR A 186 15.74 -3.95 -8.06
C THR A 186 15.75 -3.31 -9.44
N ILE A 187 14.64 -2.64 -9.80
CA ILE A 187 14.45 -2.02 -11.11
C ILE A 187 14.55 -0.50 -11.00
N VAL A 188 15.67 0.07 -11.48
CA VAL A 188 15.88 1.52 -11.56
C VAL A 188 15.45 2.03 -12.93
N ASP A 189 14.29 2.70 -13.01
CA ASP A 189 13.84 3.34 -14.25
C ASP A 189 14.31 4.79 -14.34
N LEU A 190 15.22 5.03 -15.29
CA LEU A 190 15.74 6.34 -15.65
C LEU A 190 14.92 7.01 -16.77
N TYR A 191 13.97 6.28 -17.38
CA TYR A 191 13.19 6.74 -18.52
C TYR A 191 11.95 7.54 -18.11
N SER A 192 12.12 8.86 -17.93
CA SER A 192 11.00 9.78 -17.70
C SER A 192 10.42 10.33 -19.01
N GLU A 193 9.20 9.88 -19.35
CA GLU A 193 8.43 10.44 -20.45
C GLU A 193 7.92 11.86 -20.12
N LYS A 194 8.64 12.86 -20.61
CA LYS A 194 8.17 14.25 -20.53
C LYS A 194 7.04 14.45 -21.54
N ASN A 195 5.81 14.65 -21.03
CA ASN A 195 4.64 14.98 -21.86
C ASN A 195 4.86 16.29 -22.63
N ARG A 196 5.41 16.16 -23.84
CA ARG A 196 5.74 17.26 -24.76
C ARG A 196 4.68 17.31 -25.86
N ASN A 197 3.53 17.87 -25.49
CA ASN A 197 2.43 18.28 -26.39
C ASN A 197 1.51 17.15 -26.90
N GLY A 198 1.22 16.13 -26.10
CA GLY A 198 0.13 15.18 -26.41
C GLY A 198 0.35 14.35 -27.68
N GLN A 199 1.59 13.96 -27.95
CA GLN A 199 1.83 12.71 -28.67
C GLN A 199 1.59 11.57 -27.68
N ASP A 200 0.96 10.48 -28.13
CA ASP A 200 0.75 9.30 -27.28
C ASP A 200 2.10 8.80 -26.77
N GLY A 201 2.30 8.88 -25.45
CA GLY A 201 3.49 8.39 -24.78
C GLY A 201 3.64 6.90 -25.01
N LYS A 202 4.87 6.41 -25.16
CA LYS A 202 5.08 4.98 -25.39
C LYS A 202 4.87 4.25 -24.08
N SER A 203 3.66 3.69 -23.93
CA SER A 203 3.34 2.85 -22.79
C SER A 203 4.38 1.73 -22.65
N SER A 204 4.81 1.52 -21.41
CA SER A 204 5.82 0.55 -21.01
C SER A 204 5.42 -0.08 -19.69
N THR A 205 5.62 -1.38 -19.59
CA THR A 205 5.39 -2.15 -18.37
C THR A 205 6.67 -2.18 -17.53
N ILE A 206 6.55 -1.88 -16.24
CA ILE A 206 7.51 -2.33 -15.23
C ILE A 206 6.83 -3.47 -14.49
N ASP A 207 7.50 -4.59 -14.39
CA ASP A 207 6.98 -5.87 -13.89
C ASP A 207 8.03 -6.33 -12.88
N GLY A 208 7.64 -6.67 -11.66
CA GLY A 208 8.51 -7.27 -10.66
C GLY A 208 8.71 -8.76 -10.96
N GLY A 209 8.16 -9.62 -10.12
CA GLY A 209 8.16 -11.06 -10.28
C GLY A 209 7.55 -11.81 -9.09
N ASP A 210 8.24 -12.87 -8.68
CA ASP A 210 8.02 -13.55 -7.40
C ASP A 210 9.17 -13.16 -6.42
N GLY A 211 8.91 -12.31 -5.42
CA GLY A 211 9.91 -11.86 -4.43
C GLY A 211 9.66 -10.44 -3.90
N ASP A 212 10.44 -9.98 -2.91
CA ASP A 212 10.26 -8.64 -2.30
C ASP A 212 10.98 -7.57 -3.15
N ASP A 213 10.28 -6.98 -4.12
CA ASP A 213 10.86 -6.16 -5.20
C ASP A 213 10.98 -4.67 -4.88
N THR A 214 11.93 -3.99 -5.55
CA THR A 214 12.16 -2.54 -5.41
C THR A 214 12.23 -1.83 -6.75
N ILE A 215 11.15 -1.12 -7.11
CA ILE A 215 11.05 -0.28 -8.32
C ILE A 215 11.35 1.18 -7.97
N ILE A 216 12.34 1.80 -8.63
CA ILE A 216 12.76 3.19 -8.40
C ILE A 216 12.65 4.00 -9.71
N VAL A 217 11.61 4.82 -9.83
CA VAL A 217 11.39 5.72 -10.98
C VAL A 217 11.99 7.10 -10.70
N LYS A 218 13.10 7.42 -11.37
CA LYS A 218 13.92 8.63 -11.17
C LYS A 218 13.34 9.91 -11.83
N GLY A 219 12.02 9.99 -12.03
CA GLY A 219 11.36 11.11 -12.71
C GLY A 219 9.84 10.99 -12.74
N GLU A 220 9.19 11.73 -13.67
CA GLU A 220 7.74 11.61 -13.88
C GLU A 220 7.42 10.25 -14.54
N MET A 221 6.51 9.49 -13.91
CA MET A 221 5.86 8.29 -14.41
C MET A 221 4.63 8.70 -15.23
N TYR A 222 4.60 8.32 -16.52
CA TYR A 222 3.53 8.67 -17.45
C TYR A 222 3.23 7.50 -18.38
N ASN A 223 1.94 7.21 -18.60
CA ASN A 223 1.45 6.13 -19.46
C ASN A 223 2.00 4.72 -19.16
N LYS A 224 2.45 4.47 -17.92
CA LYS A 224 3.09 3.21 -17.51
C LYS A 224 2.09 2.28 -16.83
N THR A 225 2.32 0.98 -16.99
CA THR A 225 1.75 -0.04 -16.12
C THR A 225 2.87 -0.52 -15.19
N VAL A 226 2.58 -0.63 -13.90
CA VAL A 226 3.49 -1.19 -12.91
C VAL A 226 2.81 -2.36 -12.21
N THR A 227 3.43 -3.52 -12.28
CA THR A 227 3.17 -4.70 -11.45
C THR A 227 4.42 -4.97 -10.61
N THR A 228 4.29 -5.35 -9.35
CA THR A 228 5.40 -5.90 -8.56
C THR A 228 5.23 -7.41 -8.46
N GLY A 229 4.35 -7.94 -7.60
CA GLY A 229 3.76 -9.27 -7.83
C GLY A 229 3.33 -10.02 -6.57
N ALA A 230 4.28 -10.64 -5.88
CA ALA A 230 4.06 -11.35 -4.63
C ALA A 230 5.34 -11.38 -3.77
N GLY A 231 5.32 -10.63 -2.67
CA GLY A 231 6.45 -10.29 -1.80
C GLY A 231 6.23 -8.92 -1.15
N ASP A 232 7.03 -8.53 -0.15
CA ASP A 232 6.87 -7.22 0.53
C ASP A 232 7.44 -6.07 -0.32
N ASP A 233 6.67 -5.57 -1.30
CA ASP A 233 7.21 -4.77 -2.41
C ASP A 233 7.41 -3.27 -2.09
N THR A 234 8.19 -2.57 -2.92
CA THR A 234 8.34 -1.11 -2.84
C THR A 234 8.43 -0.42 -4.21
N VAL A 235 7.53 0.53 -4.46
CA VAL A 235 7.54 1.41 -5.64
C VAL A 235 7.82 2.86 -5.23
N GLN A 236 9.00 3.38 -5.53
CA GLN A 236 9.39 4.77 -5.29
C GLN A 236 9.34 5.60 -6.59
N VAL A 237 8.68 6.76 -6.57
CA VAL A 237 8.58 7.70 -7.69
C VAL A 237 8.96 9.11 -7.24
N GLU A 238 10.10 9.62 -7.72
CA GLU A 238 10.60 10.97 -7.36
C GLU A 238 9.91 12.10 -8.14
N GLY A 239 9.14 11.77 -9.17
CA GLY A 239 8.33 12.70 -9.93
C GLY A 239 6.84 12.58 -9.63
N ARG A 240 6.03 12.92 -10.64
CA ARG A 240 4.58 12.74 -10.64
C ARG A 240 4.19 11.38 -11.21
N VAL A 241 3.00 10.92 -10.87
CA VAL A 241 2.33 9.77 -11.51
C VAL A 241 1.11 10.30 -12.27
N TYR A 242 1.05 10.04 -13.58
CA TYR A 242 -0.02 10.55 -14.44
C TYR A 242 -0.44 9.54 -15.53
N HIS A 243 -1.75 9.26 -15.65
CA HIS A 243 -2.26 8.23 -16.57
C HIS A 243 -1.48 6.91 -16.49
N SER A 244 -1.25 6.42 -15.28
CA SER A 244 -0.51 5.16 -15.06
C SER A 244 -1.33 4.24 -14.17
N ASP A 245 -1.15 2.94 -14.32
CA ASP A 245 -1.81 1.93 -13.51
C ASP A 245 -0.75 1.23 -12.67
N ILE A 246 -0.93 1.18 -11.35
CA ILE A 246 -0.04 0.48 -10.42
C ILE A 246 -0.86 -0.59 -9.69
N ASN A 247 -0.35 -1.81 -9.64
CA ASN A 247 -0.91 -2.93 -8.88
C ASN A 247 0.26 -3.64 -8.20
N THR A 248 0.35 -3.65 -6.87
CA THR A 248 1.50 -4.31 -6.21
C THR A 248 1.27 -5.82 -6.11
N GLY A 249 0.55 -6.36 -5.12
CA GLY A 249 -0.06 -7.69 -5.25
C GLY A 249 -0.40 -8.44 -3.95
N GLU A 250 0.29 -9.55 -3.69
CA GLU A 250 0.18 -10.31 -2.43
C GLU A 250 1.42 -10.02 -1.56
N GLY A 251 1.30 -9.15 -0.55
CA GLY A 251 2.45 -8.69 0.24
C GLY A 251 2.18 -7.38 1.01
N ASN A 252 3.08 -6.99 1.91
CA ASN A 252 2.95 -5.76 2.70
C ASN A 252 3.61 -4.58 1.95
N ASP A 253 2.94 -4.08 0.93
CA ASP A 253 3.58 -3.30 -0.13
C ASP A 253 3.71 -1.81 0.20
N THR A 254 4.66 -1.11 -0.43
CA THR A 254 4.84 0.32 -0.19
C THR A 254 5.03 1.19 -1.44
N ILE A 255 4.05 2.05 -1.72
CA ILE A 255 4.17 3.14 -2.70
C ILE A 255 4.62 4.45 -2.04
N LYS A 256 5.71 5.04 -2.54
CA LYS A 256 6.26 6.34 -2.10
C LYS A 256 6.37 7.29 -3.29
N VAL A 257 5.61 8.39 -3.29
CA VAL A 257 5.60 9.39 -4.38
C VAL A 257 5.88 10.79 -3.86
N ASP A 258 6.95 11.42 -4.35
CA ASP A 258 7.32 12.80 -3.99
C ASP A 258 6.45 13.87 -4.67
N GLY A 259 5.81 13.52 -5.79
CA GLY A 259 4.94 14.39 -6.58
C GLY A 259 3.45 14.08 -6.53
N ARG A 260 2.71 14.70 -7.45
CA ARG A 260 1.26 14.52 -7.61
C ARG A 260 0.92 13.19 -8.30
N ILE A 261 -0.06 12.46 -7.77
CA ILE A 261 -0.70 11.32 -8.42
C ILE A 261 -2.02 11.80 -9.06
N SER A 262 -2.26 11.51 -10.34
CA SER A 262 -3.44 12.01 -11.05
C SER A 262 -3.86 11.17 -12.26
N SER A 263 -5.15 11.10 -12.57
CA SER A 263 -5.72 10.33 -13.69
C SER A 263 -5.23 8.88 -13.78
N SER A 264 -4.89 8.29 -12.63
CA SER A 264 -4.24 6.98 -12.50
C SER A 264 -5.13 6.03 -11.69
N ASN A 265 -4.81 4.74 -11.71
CA ASN A 265 -5.37 3.77 -10.79
C ASN A 265 -4.24 3.17 -9.96
N ILE A 266 -4.50 2.97 -8.67
CA ILE A 266 -3.65 2.22 -7.75
C ILE A 266 -4.53 1.14 -7.14
N THR A 267 -4.00 -0.07 -7.11
CA THR A 267 -4.43 -1.18 -6.26
C THR A 267 -3.17 -1.65 -5.54
N MET A 268 -3.28 -2.02 -4.27
CA MET A 268 -2.16 -2.67 -3.57
C MET A 268 -2.42 -4.18 -3.61
N GLY A 269 -2.97 -4.79 -2.54
CA GLY A 269 -3.78 -6.01 -2.70
C GLY A 269 -4.16 -6.73 -1.40
N ASP A 270 -3.45 -7.82 -1.10
CA ASP A 270 -3.66 -8.62 0.12
C ASP A 270 -2.41 -8.47 1.02
N GLY A 271 -2.46 -7.58 2.03
CA GLY A 271 -1.38 -7.31 3.00
C GLY A 271 -1.45 -5.94 3.68
N ASP A 272 -0.58 -5.67 4.66
CA ASP A 272 -0.59 -4.43 5.46
C ASP A 272 0.05 -3.26 4.66
N ASP A 273 -0.69 -2.66 3.73
CA ASP A 273 -0.12 -1.80 2.69
C ASP A 273 0.17 -0.35 3.12
N THR A 274 1.11 0.31 2.44
CA THR A 274 1.52 1.69 2.75
C THR A 274 1.60 2.59 1.51
N ILE A 275 0.77 3.64 1.45
CA ILE A 275 0.81 4.69 0.41
C ILE A 275 1.22 6.03 1.01
N ILE A 276 2.30 6.62 0.50
CA ILE A 276 2.83 7.90 0.96
C ILE A 276 2.97 8.87 -0.22
N ALA A 277 2.18 9.95 -0.22
CA ALA A 277 2.21 11.02 -1.25
C ALA A 277 2.42 12.40 -0.60
N TYR A 278 3.67 12.72 -0.28
CA TYR A 278 4.03 13.89 0.52
C TYR A 278 3.64 15.23 -0.13
N HIS A 279 2.94 16.08 0.62
CA HIS A 279 2.55 17.46 0.25
C HIS A 279 1.79 17.61 -1.08
N SER A 280 1.34 16.49 -1.67
CA SER A 280 0.76 16.43 -3.00
C SER A 280 -0.64 15.84 -2.95
N GLY A 281 -1.56 16.43 -3.72
CA GLY A 281 -2.93 15.93 -3.81
C GLY A 281 -3.05 14.73 -4.77
N ILE A 282 -3.94 13.79 -4.47
CA ILE A 282 -4.27 12.66 -5.33
C ILE A 282 -5.62 12.90 -6.00
N SER A 283 -5.66 12.81 -7.32
CA SER A 283 -6.90 12.84 -8.11
C SER A 283 -6.94 11.64 -9.06
N SER A 284 -7.05 10.47 -8.44
CA SER A 284 -6.92 9.12 -8.99
C SER A 284 -7.81 8.18 -8.16
N ASN A 285 -8.01 6.95 -8.64
CA ASN A 285 -8.66 5.91 -7.83
C ASN A 285 -7.56 5.13 -7.09
N ILE A 286 -7.73 4.92 -5.80
CA ILE A 286 -6.90 4.03 -4.98
C ILE A 286 -7.78 2.93 -4.41
N LYS A 287 -7.22 1.72 -4.41
CA LYS A 287 -7.53 0.66 -3.46
C LYS A 287 -6.23 0.25 -2.76
N THR A 288 -6.31 -0.09 -1.48
CA THR A 288 -5.26 -0.84 -0.81
C THR A 288 -5.73 -2.31 -0.83
N GLY A 289 -6.26 -2.90 0.25
CA GLY A 289 -7.19 -4.03 0.10
C GLY A 289 -7.60 -4.77 1.39
N ASP A 290 -7.17 -6.02 1.53
CA ASP A 290 -7.42 -6.86 2.72
C ASP A 290 -6.14 -6.87 3.59
N GLY A 291 -6.04 -5.96 4.58
CA GLY A 291 -4.89 -5.80 5.50
C GLY A 291 -4.97 -4.49 6.31
N ASP A 292 -4.07 -4.29 7.30
CA ASP A 292 -4.10 -3.10 8.19
C ASP A 292 -3.46 -1.86 7.52
N ASP A 293 -4.18 -1.20 6.59
CA ASP A 293 -3.59 -0.28 5.62
C ASP A 293 -3.22 1.12 6.16
N THR A 294 -2.20 1.76 5.56
CA THR A 294 -1.75 3.12 5.91
C THR A 294 -1.61 4.05 4.70
N VAL A 295 -2.45 5.09 4.63
CA VAL A 295 -2.48 6.06 3.53
C VAL A 295 -2.21 7.49 4.02
N SER A 296 -1.01 8.03 3.73
CA SER A 296 -0.56 9.37 4.16
C SER A 296 -0.37 10.32 2.96
N ILE A 297 -1.28 11.29 2.80
CA ILE A 297 -1.42 12.07 1.56
C ILE A 297 -1.63 13.57 1.77
N GLY A 298 -1.16 14.39 0.82
CA GLY A 298 -1.43 15.83 0.83
C GLY A 298 -2.92 16.19 0.70
N GLY A 299 -3.73 15.34 0.08
CA GLY A 299 -5.19 15.44 0.09
C GLY A 299 -5.87 14.70 -1.07
N LEU A 300 -7.11 14.28 -0.87
CA LEU A 300 -7.87 13.47 -1.82
C LEU A 300 -8.84 14.30 -2.67
N ASN A 301 -8.91 13.98 -3.97
CA ASN A 301 -9.89 14.50 -4.93
C ASN A 301 -10.31 13.43 -5.96
N GLY A 302 -10.04 12.15 -5.68
CA GLY A 302 -10.51 11.00 -6.45
C GLY A 302 -11.38 10.09 -5.59
N SER A 303 -11.07 8.79 -5.57
CA SER A 303 -11.62 7.84 -4.61
C SER A 303 -10.53 7.06 -3.89
N LEU A 304 -10.77 6.75 -2.63
CA LEU A 304 -10.03 5.80 -1.81
C LEU A 304 -11.05 4.82 -1.22
N ASP A 305 -10.73 3.54 -1.26
CA ASP A 305 -11.53 2.40 -0.81
C ASP A 305 -10.48 1.43 -0.26
N THR A 306 -10.17 1.47 1.04
CA THR A 306 -9.03 0.72 1.59
C THR A 306 -9.35 -0.78 1.60
N GLY A 307 -10.14 -1.28 2.56
CA GLY A 307 -10.99 -2.45 2.29
C GLY A 307 -11.48 -3.22 3.51
N ALA A 308 -10.58 -3.97 4.16
CA ALA A 308 -10.86 -4.77 5.35
C ALA A 308 -9.59 -5.01 6.19
N GLY A 309 -9.49 -4.30 7.31
CA GLY A 309 -8.38 -4.26 8.27
C GLY A 309 -8.52 -3.01 9.14
N ASP A 310 -7.66 -2.81 10.14
CA ASP A 310 -7.75 -1.66 11.06
C ASP A 310 -7.12 -0.38 10.44
N ASP A 311 -7.77 0.19 9.41
CA ASP A 311 -7.14 1.13 8.47
C ASP A 311 -6.75 2.50 9.07
N THR A 312 -5.69 3.12 8.56
CA THR A 312 -5.26 4.48 8.93
C THR A 312 -5.04 5.40 7.73
N ILE A 313 -5.90 6.41 7.61
CA ILE A 313 -5.79 7.47 6.61
C ILE A 313 -5.38 8.78 7.28
N GLU A 314 -4.33 9.44 6.77
CA GLU A 314 -3.98 10.83 7.09
C GLU A 314 -4.02 11.69 5.82
N ALA A 315 -4.92 12.66 5.78
CA ALA A 315 -5.08 13.60 4.67
C ALA A 315 -5.11 15.04 5.17
N SER A 316 -4.49 16.00 4.46
CA SER A 316 -4.73 17.41 4.81
C SER A 316 -6.16 17.84 4.42
N VAL A 317 -6.64 17.34 3.27
CA VAL A 317 -7.92 17.71 2.64
C VAL A 317 -8.63 16.47 2.12
N VAL A 318 -9.94 16.37 2.33
CA VAL A 318 -10.81 15.33 1.75
C VAL A 318 -11.87 16.00 0.87
N ALA A 319 -11.58 16.09 -0.43
CA ALA A 319 -12.45 16.62 -1.49
C ALA A 319 -12.69 15.56 -2.60
N GLY A 320 -12.59 14.29 -2.22
CA GLY A 320 -12.91 13.08 -2.99
C GLY A 320 -13.41 12.03 -2.01
N ASN A 321 -14.02 10.95 -2.50
CA ASN A 321 -14.71 10.00 -1.63
C ASN A 321 -13.73 9.07 -0.92
N ILE A 322 -13.96 8.83 0.37
CA ILE A 322 -13.30 7.78 1.14
C ILE A 322 -14.35 6.71 1.48
N LYS A 323 -13.96 5.45 1.32
CA LYS A 323 -14.50 4.32 2.05
C LYS A 323 -13.35 3.61 2.76
N THR A 324 -13.57 3.09 3.98
CA THR A 324 -12.60 2.17 4.61
C THR A 324 -13.12 0.74 4.50
N GLY A 325 -13.73 0.13 5.51
CA GLY A 325 -14.83 -0.83 5.23
C GLY A 325 -15.22 -1.80 6.32
N ALA A 326 -14.25 -2.47 6.95
CA ALA A 326 -14.50 -3.49 7.98
C ALA A 326 -13.23 -3.74 8.81
N GLY A 327 -13.16 -3.06 9.95
CA GLY A 327 -12.04 -3.01 10.91
C GLY A 327 -12.17 -1.71 11.72
N ASP A 328 -11.38 -1.52 12.78
CA ASP A 328 -11.49 -0.35 13.67
C ASP A 328 -10.82 0.91 13.04
N ASP A 329 -11.47 1.50 12.03
CA ASP A 329 -10.86 2.40 11.05
C ASP A 329 -10.59 3.82 11.58
N THR A 330 -9.49 4.47 11.17
CA THR A 330 -9.10 5.82 11.63
C THR A 330 -8.73 6.82 10.53
N LEU A 331 -9.68 7.71 10.22
CA LEU A 331 -9.51 8.86 9.31
C LEU A 331 -9.08 10.14 10.05
N LYS A 332 -7.89 10.69 9.71
CA LYS A 332 -7.30 11.90 10.30
C LYS A 332 -7.26 13.01 9.26
N VAL A 333 -7.92 14.15 9.52
CA VAL A 333 -8.04 15.28 8.56
C VAL A 333 -7.61 16.61 9.17
N ALA A 334 -6.78 17.39 8.44
CA ALA A 334 -6.14 18.59 8.98
C ALA A 334 -6.84 19.93 8.65
N ASP A 335 -7.47 20.08 7.48
CA ASP A 335 -8.04 21.36 6.99
C ASP A 335 -9.55 21.30 6.67
N HIS A 336 -10.00 20.38 5.79
CA HIS A 336 -11.44 20.22 5.54
C HIS A 336 -11.87 18.84 4.99
N ILE A 337 -13.12 18.48 5.30
CA ILE A 337 -13.89 17.40 4.67
C ILE A 337 -15.03 18.04 3.85
N GLY A 338 -15.13 17.70 2.57
CA GLY A 338 -16.15 18.24 1.65
C GLY A 338 -16.59 17.26 0.57
N ALA A 339 -16.60 15.96 0.91
CA ALA A 339 -16.99 14.85 0.05
C ALA A 339 -17.67 13.74 0.89
N SER A 340 -17.84 12.54 0.31
CA SER A 340 -18.34 11.38 1.04
C SER A 340 -17.25 10.72 1.87
N VAL A 341 -17.60 10.29 3.08
CA VAL A 341 -16.83 9.38 3.94
C VAL A 341 -17.80 8.29 4.40
N ASP A 342 -17.42 7.03 4.23
CA ASP A 342 -18.18 5.82 4.52
C ASP A 342 -17.22 4.89 5.26
N MET A 343 -17.21 4.87 6.60
CA MET A 343 -16.18 4.13 7.33
C MET A 343 -16.45 2.62 7.20
N GLY A 344 -17.40 2.08 7.96
CA GLY A 344 -18.19 0.92 7.54
C GLY A 344 -18.64 0.04 8.69
N ALA A 345 -17.70 -0.69 9.29
CA ALA A 345 -17.99 -1.74 10.25
C ALA A 345 -16.80 -2.05 11.21
N GLY A 346 -16.56 -1.15 12.14
CA GLY A 346 -15.70 -1.30 13.33
C GLY A 346 -15.90 -0.12 14.29
N ASP A 347 -15.17 -0.05 15.40
CA ASP A 347 -15.27 1.06 16.37
C ASP A 347 -14.56 2.34 15.82
N ASP A 348 -15.16 3.00 14.82
CA ASP A 348 -14.49 3.89 13.87
C ASP A 348 -14.16 5.31 14.42
N VAL A 349 -13.09 5.93 13.92
CA VAL A 349 -12.56 7.22 14.43
C VAL A 349 -12.28 8.25 13.32
N ILE A 350 -13.15 9.26 13.21
CA ILE A 350 -12.92 10.45 12.36
C ILE A 350 -12.34 11.61 13.19
N ALA A 351 -11.05 11.89 13.04
CA ALA A 351 -10.27 12.84 13.85
C ALA A 351 -9.96 14.18 13.15
N ALA A 352 -10.98 14.87 12.66
CA ALA A 352 -10.93 16.19 12.00
C ALA A 352 -10.81 17.38 13.00
N LYS A 353 -9.76 17.37 13.85
CA LYS A 353 -9.66 18.21 15.06
C LYS A 353 -9.69 19.73 14.85
N ASP A 354 -9.06 20.21 13.79
CA ASP A 354 -9.01 21.62 13.39
C ASP A 354 -9.73 21.85 12.03
N ALA A 355 -10.37 20.82 11.49
CA ALA A 355 -10.91 20.77 10.14
C ALA A 355 -12.44 20.86 10.09
N ASP A 356 -12.97 21.67 9.17
CA ASP A 356 -14.41 21.88 9.01
C ASP A 356 -15.02 20.83 8.05
N ALA A 357 -16.26 20.40 8.34
CA ALA A 357 -17.05 19.52 7.49
C ALA A 357 -18.09 20.34 6.70
N ILE A 358 -17.84 20.58 5.41
CA ILE A 358 -18.63 21.53 4.59
C ILE A 358 -19.06 20.86 3.29
N TYR A 359 -20.37 20.62 3.13
CA TYR A 359 -20.95 19.69 2.15
C TYR A 359 -20.48 18.22 2.31
N ALA A 360 -19.94 17.87 3.49
CA ALA A 360 -19.54 16.52 3.82
C ALA A 360 -20.76 15.59 3.94
N HIS A 361 -20.57 14.34 3.53
CA HIS A 361 -21.55 13.28 3.73
C HIS A 361 -20.83 12.16 4.48
N ILE A 362 -20.99 12.10 5.80
CA ILE A 362 -20.35 11.14 6.68
C ILE A 362 -21.38 10.06 7.06
N ASP A 363 -21.03 8.81 6.83
CA ASP A 363 -21.60 7.61 7.44
C ASP A 363 -20.44 6.90 8.16
N THR A 364 -20.63 6.46 9.41
CA THR A 364 -19.63 5.62 10.11
C THR A 364 -20.05 4.15 10.12
N GLY A 365 -21.30 3.82 10.46
CA GLY A 365 -21.98 2.61 9.99
C GLY A 365 -22.40 1.63 11.08
N SER A 366 -21.48 0.78 11.55
CA SER A 366 -21.77 -0.16 12.65
C SER A 366 -20.56 -0.50 13.52
N GLY A 367 -20.57 0.06 14.72
CA GLY A 367 -19.52 -0.02 15.75
C GLY A 367 -19.76 1.10 16.76
N ASN A 368 -18.81 1.40 17.65
CA ASN A 368 -18.97 2.45 18.67
C ASN A 368 -18.21 3.73 18.27
N ASP A 369 -18.82 4.53 17.40
CA ASP A 369 -18.09 5.45 16.51
C ASP A 369 -17.75 6.81 17.16
N SER A 370 -16.57 7.34 16.87
CA SER A 370 -16.04 8.58 17.43
C SER A 370 -15.74 9.64 16.36
N VAL A 371 -16.78 10.37 15.92
CA VAL A 371 -16.64 11.52 15.01
C VAL A 371 -16.24 12.80 15.76
N ARG A 372 -15.16 13.43 15.32
CA ARG A 372 -14.72 14.74 15.82
C ARG A 372 -14.36 15.72 14.70
N VAL A 373 -15.17 16.76 14.54
CA VAL A 373 -14.99 17.85 13.54
C VAL A 373 -14.85 19.23 14.20
N MET A 374 -14.38 20.24 13.46
CA MET A 374 -14.34 21.63 13.93
C MET A 374 -15.72 22.29 13.84
N ASP A 375 -16.17 22.78 12.68
CA ASP A 375 -17.57 23.18 12.42
C ASP A 375 -18.27 22.28 11.38
N THR A 376 -19.59 22.42 11.21
CA THR A 376 -20.34 21.77 10.12
C THR A 376 -21.19 22.76 9.32
N SER A 377 -21.28 22.57 8.01
CA SER A 377 -22.18 23.35 7.15
C SER A 377 -22.71 22.54 5.97
N TYR A 378 -24.03 22.58 5.73
CA TYR A 378 -24.69 21.88 4.62
C TYR A 378 -24.33 20.39 4.48
N SER A 379 -24.06 19.73 5.61
CA SER A 379 -23.50 18.37 5.67
C SER A 379 -24.49 17.38 6.29
N THR A 380 -24.31 16.09 5.99
CA THR A 380 -24.97 14.99 6.69
C THR A 380 -23.94 14.21 7.51
N ILE A 381 -24.30 13.84 8.72
CA ILE A 381 -23.57 12.88 9.55
C ILE A 381 -24.59 11.84 10.01
N ASN A 382 -24.39 10.59 9.62
CA ASN A 382 -25.05 9.42 10.18
C ASN A 382 -23.99 8.71 11.03
N LEU A 383 -24.38 8.23 12.22
CA LEU A 383 -23.49 7.44 13.08
C LEU A 383 -23.76 5.94 12.86
N GLY A 384 -25.01 5.50 13.04
CA GLY A 384 -25.50 4.26 12.42
C GLY A 384 -26.03 3.22 13.41
N SER A 385 -25.17 2.37 13.96
CA SER A 385 -25.59 1.36 14.95
C SER A 385 -24.46 1.01 15.92
N GLY A 386 -24.61 1.43 17.18
CA GLY A 386 -23.45 1.69 18.01
C GLY A 386 -23.72 2.20 19.43
N ASN A 387 -22.83 3.07 19.91
CA ASN A 387 -22.99 3.89 21.12
C ASN A 387 -22.15 5.16 20.93
N ASP A 388 -22.60 6.02 20.03
CA ASP A 388 -21.69 6.82 19.22
C ASP A 388 -21.40 8.21 19.81
N SER A 389 -20.39 8.89 19.29
CA SER A 389 -19.81 10.09 19.89
C SER A 389 -19.43 11.15 18.85
N LEU A 390 -20.39 12.01 18.50
CA LEU A 390 -20.13 13.21 17.70
C LEU A 390 -19.75 14.41 18.59
N THR A 391 -18.49 14.85 18.52
CA THR A 391 -17.96 15.99 19.29
C THR A 391 -17.25 17.03 18.41
N GLY A 392 -17.03 18.23 18.93
CA GLY A 392 -16.34 19.26 18.15
C GLY A 392 -16.42 20.65 18.75
N ARG A 393 -16.12 21.68 17.96
CA ARG A 393 -16.59 23.05 18.26
C ARG A 393 -18.06 23.19 17.89
N LEU A 394 -18.40 22.67 16.70
CA LEU A 394 -19.73 22.45 16.17
C LEU A 394 -20.58 23.72 16.20
N ILE A 395 -20.11 24.79 15.56
CA ILE A 395 -21.05 25.72 14.94
C ILE A 395 -21.69 24.94 13.77
N MET A 396 -22.94 24.53 13.95
CA MET A 396 -23.68 23.81 12.94
C MET A 396 -24.59 24.77 12.17
N HIS A 397 -24.63 24.64 10.85
CA HIS A 397 -25.56 25.38 10.00
C HIS A 397 -26.10 24.49 8.86
N ASN A 398 -27.42 24.37 8.72
CA ASN A 398 -28.05 23.51 7.70
C ASN A 398 -27.48 22.08 7.70
N THR A 399 -27.19 21.51 8.87
CA THR A 399 -26.63 20.16 9.02
C THR A 399 -27.72 19.18 9.41
N ARG A 400 -27.65 17.94 8.88
CA ARG A 400 -28.42 16.79 9.41
C ARG A 400 -27.50 15.91 10.23
N ILE A 401 -27.89 15.60 11.46
CA ILE A 401 -27.34 14.49 12.24
C ILE A 401 -28.41 13.40 12.33
N ASN A 402 -27.98 12.16 12.14
CA ASN A 402 -28.65 10.94 12.58
C ASN A 402 -27.69 10.25 13.55
N GLY A 403 -28.16 9.84 14.73
CA GLY A 403 -27.48 8.81 15.51
C GLY A 403 -27.77 7.46 14.86
N GLY A 404 -28.51 6.59 15.53
CA GLY A 404 -29.20 5.46 14.89
C GLY A 404 -29.79 4.45 15.86
N ASP A 405 -29.23 3.24 15.89
CA ASP A 405 -29.60 2.18 16.86
C ASP A 405 -28.49 2.06 17.92
N GLY A 406 -28.65 2.64 19.10
CA GLY A 406 -27.56 2.72 20.09
C GLY A 406 -27.72 3.84 21.11
N ASN A 407 -26.91 3.84 22.19
CA ASN A 407 -26.94 4.92 23.19
C ASN A 407 -25.96 6.04 22.80
N ASP A 408 -26.44 6.99 22.01
CA ASP A 408 -25.60 7.95 21.31
C ASP A 408 -25.35 9.25 22.07
N SER A 409 -24.27 9.92 21.70
CA SER A 409 -23.84 11.17 22.32
C SER A 409 -23.44 12.24 21.31
N PHE A 410 -24.15 13.38 21.34
CA PHE A 410 -23.85 14.54 20.51
C PHE A 410 -23.49 15.76 21.37
N LYS A 411 -22.31 16.34 21.13
CA LYS A 411 -21.73 17.40 21.98
C LYS A 411 -21.11 18.56 21.21
N SER A 412 -21.90 19.63 21.05
CA SER A 412 -21.42 20.93 20.57
C SER A 412 -21.05 21.85 21.74
N ILE A 413 -19.92 22.56 21.62
CA ILE A 413 -19.55 23.66 22.54
C ILE A 413 -19.92 25.05 21.98
N ALA A 414 -20.69 25.10 20.89
CA ALA A 414 -21.19 26.31 20.26
C ALA A 414 -22.71 26.23 20.02
N SER A 415 -23.24 27.03 19.09
CA SER A 415 -24.68 27.08 18.75
C SER A 415 -25.00 26.20 17.53
N VAL A 416 -26.19 25.61 17.56
CA VAL A 416 -26.77 24.81 16.46
C VAL A 416 -27.85 25.64 15.76
N LEU A 417 -27.65 25.89 14.46
CA LEU A 417 -28.48 26.78 13.66
C LEU A 417 -29.07 26.04 12.46
N ASP A 418 -30.36 26.28 12.18
CA ASP A 418 -31.06 25.83 10.97
C ASP A 418 -30.86 24.32 10.64
N SER A 419 -30.72 23.48 11.66
CA SER A 419 -30.26 22.09 11.54
C SER A 419 -31.30 21.08 12.06
N PHE A 420 -31.12 19.81 11.68
CA PHE A 420 -31.94 18.69 12.11
C PHE A 420 -31.06 17.67 12.82
N ILE A 421 -31.48 17.23 14.01
CA ILE A 421 -30.80 16.21 14.83
C ILE A 421 -31.87 15.21 15.26
N ASP A 422 -31.58 13.93 15.06
CA ASP A 422 -32.47 12.81 15.39
C ASP A 422 -31.56 11.70 15.91
N MET A 423 -31.64 11.42 17.21
CA MET A 423 -30.69 10.52 17.87
C MET A 423 -31.01 9.05 17.58
N GLY A 424 -32.29 8.68 17.55
CA GLY A 424 -32.75 7.41 16.97
C GLY A 424 -33.42 6.49 18.00
N ALA A 425 -32.74 5.44 18.43
CA ALA A 425 -33.26 4.42 19.33
C ALA A 425 -32.21 3.95 20.35
N GLY A 426 -32.21 4.60 21.52
CA GLY A 426 -31.38 4.27 22.67
C GLY A 426 -31.64 5.25 23.82
N ASP A 427 -30.81 5.23 24.87
CA ASP A 427 -30.87 6.19 25.98
C ASP A 427 -29.89 7.36 25.74
N ASP A 428 -30.31 8.31 24.91
CA ASP A 428 -29.41 9.23 24.21
C ASP A 428 -29.04 10.52 24.96
N MET A 429 -27.87 11.10 24.67
CA MET A 429 -27.34 12.30 25.33
C MET A 429 -26.97 13.43 24.36
N VAL A 430 -27.73 14.54 24.40
CA VAL A 430 -27.42 15.78 23.67
C VAL A 430 -26.94 16.89 24.60
N SER A 431 -25.79 17.49 24.28
CA SER A 431 -25.21 18.61 25.01
C SER A 431 -24.77 19.74 24.06
N ILE A 432 -25.56 20.81 23.98
CA ILE A 432 -25.27 22.01 23.18
C ILE A 432 -24.96 23.17 24.14
N ALA A 433 -23.72 23.67 24.16
CA ALA A 433 -23.35 24.76 25.07
C ALA A 433 -23.91 26.13 24.66
N GLY A 434 -24.13 26.36 23.36
CA GLY A 434 -24.71 27.58 22.81
C GLY A 434 -26.23 27.53 22.64
N ASP A 435 -26.74 28.30 21.68
CA ASP A 435 -28.15 28.37 21.33
C ASP A 435 -28.57 27.21 20.41
N LEU A 436 -29.86 26.85 20.45
CA LEU A 436 -30.52 25.96 19.48
C LEU A 436 -31.57 26.79 18.71
N ALA A 437 -31.25 27.24 17.51
CA ALA A 437 -32.09 28.17 16.73
C ALA A 437 -32.53 27.59 15.37
N ASN A 438 -33.81 27.78 15.03
CA ASN A 438 -34.45 27.26 13.80
C ASN A 438 -34.27 25.75 13.58
N SER A 439 -34.06 24.99 14.66
CA SER A 439 -33.54 23.61 14.59
C SER A 439 -34.49 22.62 15.27
N LEU A 440 -34.63 21.44 14.67
CA LEU A 440 -35.38 20.32 15.23
C LEU A 440 -34.39 19.33 15.87
N LEU A 441 -34.63 19.04 17.15
CA LEU A 441 -33.99 17.95 17.90
C LEU A 441 -35.04 16.90 18.27
N ALA A 442 -34.88 15.68 17.80
CA ALA A 442 -35.58 14.50 18.27
C ALA A 442 -34.60 13.56 18.98
N MET A 443 -35.01 13.04 20.14
CA MET A 443 -34.29 11.96 20.82
C MET A 443 -34.78 10.57 20.36
N GLY A 444 -35.96 10.50 19.72
CA GLY A 444 -36.48 9.25 19.17
C GLY A 444 -37.13 8.32 20.20
N GLU A 445 -36.70 7.06 20.25
CA GLU A 445 -37.31 5.96 21.01
C GLU A 445 -36.42 5.52 22.20
N GLY A 446 -36.26 6.40 23.19
CA GLY A 446 -35.49 6.16 24.43
C GLY A 446 -36.30 6.16 25.73
N ASP A 447 -35.74 5.58 26.80
CA ASP A 447 -36.37 5.55 28.13
C ASP A 447 -35.71 6.51 29.14
N GLU A 448 -34.42 6.85 29.00
CA GLU A 448 -33.67 7.77 29.87
C GLU A 448 -32.99 8.98 29.18
N ASP A 449 -33.34 9.26 27.91
CA ASP A 449 -32.97 10.44 27.10
C ASP A 449 -32.63 11.71 27.91
N SER A 450 -31.52 12.37 27.59
CA SER A 450 -31.02 13.55 28.31
C SER A 450 -30.55 14.68 27.40
N VAL A 451 -31.08 15.89 27.61
CA VAL A 451 -30.83 17.06 26.75
C VAL A 451 -30.39 18.28 27.57
N PHE A 452 -29.22 18.83 27.25
CA PHE A 452 -28.64 19.99 27.93
C PHE A 452 -28.37 21.12 26.92
N ILE A 453 -29.17 22.19 26.98
CA ILE A 453 -28.96 23.42 26.20
C ILE A 453 -28.43 24.53 27.13
N GLY A 454 -27.21 24.99 26.88
CA GLY A 454 -26.57 26.06 27.66
C GLY A 454 -27.10 27.46 27.33
N GLY A 455 -27.41 27.72 26.07
CA GLY A 455 -27.99 28.96 25.57
C GLY A 455 -29.52 28.94 25.50
N SER A 456 -30.07 29.66 24.53
CA SER A 456 -31.51 29.78 24.28
C SER A 456 -32.01 28.80 23.22
N VAL A 457 -33.28 28.39 23.35
CA VAL A 457 -34.02 27.68 22.30
C VAL A 457 -34.93 28.71 21.61
N SER A 458 -34.84 28.84 20.28
CA SER A 458 -35.68 29.80 19.55
C SER A 458 -37.14 29.31 19.44
N ARG A 459 -38.08 30.23 19.20
CA ARG A 459 -39.52 29.91 18.94
C ARG A 459 -39.75 29.11 17.65
N SER A 460 -38.71 28.94 16.86
CA SER A 460 -38.66 28.21 15.58
C SER A 460 -37.90 26.88 15.71
N SER A 461 -37.37 26.57 16.89
CA SER A 461 -36.80 25.27 17.23
C SER A 461 -37.80 24.42 18.00
N SER A 462 -37.60 23.11 17.99
CA SER A 462 -38.40 22.15 18.77
C SER A 462 -37.54 21.01 19.27
N ILE A 463 -37.83 20.54 20.49
CA ILE A 463 -37.18 19.39 21.13
C ILE A 463 -38.26 18.33 21.42
N SER A 464 -38.00 17.06 21.13
CA SER A 464 -38.95 15.94 21.31
C SER A 464 -38.25 14.64 21.70
N GLY A 465 -39.02 13.64 22.17
CA GLY A 465 -38.52 12.39 22.77
C GLY A 465 -38.24 12.55 24.27
N VAL A 466 -37.36 13.50 24.63
CA VAL A 466 -36.90 13.74 26.00
C VAL A 466 -38.03 13.89 27.04
N LYS A 467 -37.87 13.18 28.17
CA LYS A 467 -38.82 13.21 29.29
C LYS A 467 -38.64 14.44 30.17
N ALA A 468 -39.76 14.91 30.75
CA ALA A 468 -39.75 16.03 31.70
C ALA A 468 -38.83 15.71 32.90
N GLY A 469 -37.90 16.63 33.19
CA GLY A 469 -36.85 16.44 34.18
C GLY A 469 -35.48 15.97 33.64
N ASN A 470 -35.40 15.47 32.41
CA ASN A 470 -34.11 15.19 31.76
C ASN A 470 -33.71 16.29 30.74
N LEU A 471 -34.64 17.17 30.39
CA LEU A 471 -34.37 18.40 29.63
C LEU A 471 -33.89 19.53 30.56
N TRP A 472 -32.78 20.18 30.18
CA TRP A 472 -32.19 21.35 30.83
C TRP A 472 -31.97 22.48 29.82
N ILE A 473 -32.41 23.70 30.14
CA ILE A 473 -32.24 24.90 29.30
C ILE A 473 -31.71 26.05 30.17
N MET A 474 -30.64 26.72 29.72
CA MET A 474 -29.92 27.76 30.48
C MET A 474 -29.53 27.33 31.91
N GLY A 475 -29.15 26.06 32.08
CA GLY A 475 -28.81 25.48 33.38
C GLY A 475 -29.99 25.31 34.36
N LYS A 476 -31.24 25.40 33.87
CA LYS A 476 -32.46 25.09 34.62
C LYS A 476 -33.09 23.81 34.11
N ARG A 477 -33.55 22.97 35.04
CA ARG A 477 -34.35 21.78 34.74
C ARG A 477 -35.71 22.20 34.20
N VAL A 478 -36.21 21.49 33.20
CA VAL A 478 -37.56 21.64 32.66
C VAL A 478 -38.44 20.55 33.29
N ASP A 479 -39.09 20.87 34.40
CA ASP A 479 -39.92 19.94 35.17
C ASP A 479 -41.33 19.75 34.58
N GLU A 480 -41.78 20.64 33.69
CA GLU A 480 -43.02 20.56 32.90
C GLU A 480 -42.74 20.96 31.44
N ILE A 481 -43.32 20.25 30.47
CA ILE A 481 -43.20 20.52 29.03
C ILE A 481 -44.61 20.89 28.50
N GLU A 482 -44.76 22.07 27.88
CA GLU A 482 -45.99 22.56 27.22
C GLU A 482 -45.90 22.43 25.68
#